data_AF-A0A817WW21-F1
#
_entry.id   AF-A0A817WW21-F1
#
_cell.length_a   1.000
_cell.length_b   1.000
_cell.length_c   1.000
_cell.angle_alpha   90.00
_cell.angle_beta   90.00
_cell.angle_gamma   90.00
#
_symmetry.space_group_name_H-M   'P 1'
#
loop_
_entity.id
_entity.type
_entity.pdbx_description
1 polymer ?
#
loop_
_entity_poly.entity_id
_entity_poly.type
_entity_poly.pdbx_seq_one_letter_code
_entity_poly.pdbx_strand_id
1 'polypeptide(L)'
;MLYGWNFDHYLSDAYGFMLQTYSIPFCKFCSFLNYFTAQVSAWLRVFICLDRYLSLSHRHKTWFSQSRNVLIIIIFIIIVFTIINFHFFLFACYYNENGTVNIQARHYQIYPLWDYINLGLYNCAPFIFMIVFNIGVIYHLIHLRQTSTIRKSRIQHRSISLTLVITTFLFLIMTIPATVCFGFFFSTADSFVLHLFDSILYTYHILSFPIYLITFKEFRQEVFLLIIPCK
;
A
#
# COMPACT_ATOMS: atom_id res chain seq x y z
N MET A 1 1.67 5.68 11.35
CA MET A 1 1.35 6.92 10.60
C MET A 1 2.48 7.14 9.60
N LEU A 2 2.22 7.06 8.29
CA LEU A 2 3.27 6.86 7.27
C LEU A 2 3.92 8.16 6.75
N TYR A 3 3.15 9.23 6.47
CA TYR A 3 3.73 10.45 5.89
C TYR A 3 3.76 11.62 6.88
N GLY A 4 2.77 11.68 7.79
CA GLY A 4 2.74 12.72 8.83
C GLY A 4 3.89 12.58 9.84
N TRP A 5 4.22 11.35 10.26
CA TRP A 5 5.12 11.12 11.38
C TRP A 5 6.60 11.43 11.06
N ASN A 6 7.06 11.11 9.85
CA ASN A 6 8.42 11.39 9.42
C ASN A 6 8.67 12.90 9.22
N PHE A 7 7.67 13.59 8.66
CA PHE A 7 7.68 15.05 8.59
C PHE A 7 7.61 15.67 9.99
N ASP A 8 6.77 15.16 10.89
CA ASP A 8 6.70 15.63 12.27
C ASP A 8 8.02 15.44 13.01
N HIS A 9 8.71 14.31 12.82
CA HIS A 9 9.99 14.04 13.47
C HIS A 9 11.09 14.97 12.97
N TYR A 10 11.23 15.10 11.64
CA TYR A 10 12.17 16.04 11.04
C TYR A 10 11.89 17.49 11.47
N LEU A 11 10.63 17.92 11.48
CA LEU A 11 10.25 19.28 11.84
C LEU A 11 10.33 19.53 13.36
N SER A 12 10.07 18.52 14.17
CA SER A 12 10.26 18.57 15.61
C SER A 12 11.73 18.80 15.94
N ASP A 13 12.63 18.02 15.33
CA ASP A 13 14.07 18.11 15.61
C ASP A 13 14.70 19.38 15.00
N ALA A 14 14.28 19.78 13.80
CA ALA A 14 14.85 20.94 13.12
C ALA A 14 14.23 22.29 13.51
N TYR A 15 12.93 22.33 13.83
CA TYR A 15 12.18 23.58 14.02
C TYR A 15 11.31 23.62 15.29
N GLY A 16 11.26 22.54 16.08
CA GLY A 16 10.54 22.50 17.36
C GLY A 16 9.01 22.46 17.24
N PHE A 17 8.45 22.13 16.08
CA PHE A 17 6.99 21.99 15.89
C PHE A 17 6.61 20.70 15.16
N MET A 18 5.44 20.15 15.50
CA MET A 18 4.84 19.02 14.80
C MET A 18 3.69 19.54 13.92
N LEU A 19 3.67 19.14 12.64
CA LEU A 19 2.61 19.47 11.69
C LEU A 19 1.25 18.94 12.15
N GLN A 20 1.22 17.74 12.74
CA GLN A 20 -0.02 17.16 13.27
C GLN A 20 -0.64 17.99 14.40
N THR A 21 0.16 18.77 15.14
CA THR A 21 -0.34 19.63 16.22
C THR A 21 -0.50 21.09 15.82
N TYR A 22 -0.13 21.45 14.58
CA TYR A 22 -0.16 22.84 14.12
C TYR A 22 -1.59 23.36 13.90
N SER A 23 -2.46 22.56 13.29
CA SER A 23 -3.87 22.91 13.11
C SER A 23 -4.77 21.68 13.00
N ILE A 24 -6.02 21.79 13.44
CA ILE A 24 -7.01 20.70 13.33
C ILE A 24 -7.23 20.23 11.87
N PRO A 25 -7.43 21.12 10.88
CA PRO A 25 -7.64 20.69 9.50
C PRO A 25 -6.46 19.87 8.97
N PHE A 26 -5.23 20.27 9.30
CA PHE A 26 -4.03 19.56 8.89
C PHE A 26 -3.90 18.21 9.60
N CYS A 27 -4.17 18.16 10.91
CA CYS A 27 -4.21 16.91 11.69
C CYS A 27 -5.18 15.88 11.09
N LYS A 28 -6.40 16.33 10.74
CA LYS A 28 -7.42 15.50 10.10
C LYS A 28 -6.96 14.98 8.73
N PHE A 29 -6.41 15.85 7.90
CA PHE A 29 -5.92 15.51 6.58
C PHE A 29 -4.75 14.51 6.62
N CYS A 30 -3.76 14.75 7.48
CA CYS A 30 -2.64 13.81 7.67
C CYS A 30 -3.09 12.47 8.23
N SER A 31 -4.01 12.46 9.20
CA SER A 31 -4.59 11.24 9.74
C SER A 31 -5.29 10.42 8.66
N PHE A 32 -6.12 11.08 7.84
CA PHE A 32 -6.77 10.44 6.69
C PHE A 32 -5.75 9.86 5.71
N LEU A 33 -4.80 10.67 5.23
CA LEU A 33 -3.82 10.24 4.23
C LEU A 33 -2.98 9.05 4.71
N ASN A 34 -2.62 9.01 5.98
CA ASN A 34 -1.80 7.94 6.56
C ASN A 34 -2.42 6.55 6.40
N TYR A 35 -3.75 6.43 6.53
CA TYR A 35 -4.44 5.15 6.37
C TYR A 35 -4.90 4.93 4.93
N PHE A 36 -5.48 5.97 4.32
CA PHE A 36 -6.03 5.92 2.97
C PHE A 36 -4.98 5.51 1.94
N THR A 37 -3.81 6.16 1.91
CA THR A 37 -2.77 5.90 0.90
C THR A 37 -2.19 4.50 1.03
N ALA A 38 -1.95 4.04 2.26
CA ALA A 38 -1.44 2.71 2.56
C ALA A 38 -2.42 1.62 2.11
N GLN A 39 -3.70 1.75 2.47
CA GLN A 39 -4.75 0.80 2.10
C GLN A 39 -4.96 0.77 0.58
N VAL A 40 -5.09 1.92 -0.09
CA VAL A 40 -5.20 1.98 -1.56
C VAL A 40 -4.00 1.31 -2.23
N SER A 41 -2.77 1.61 -1.79
CA SER A 41 -1.56 1.00 -2.36
C SER A 41 -1.56 -0.53 -2.23
N ALA A 42 -1.96 -1.07 -1.08
CA ALA A 42 -2.01 -2.51 -0.85
C ALA A 42 -3.05 -3.20 -1.76
N TRP A 43 -4.25 -2.62 -1.89
CA TRP A 43 -5.31 -3.19 -2.70
C TRP A 43 -5.08 -3.05 -4.21
N LEU A 44 -4.36 -2.02 -4.65
CA LEU A 44 -3.87 -1.94 -6.04
C LEU A 44 -2.90 -3.09 -6.35
N ARG A 45 -2.04 -3.48 -5.40
CA ARG A 45 -1.14 -4.64 -5.59
C ARG A 45 -1.90 -5.96 -5.67
N VAL A 46 -2.94 -6.13 -4.85
CA VAL A 46 -3.87 -7.27 -4.95
C VAL A 46 -4.48 -7.33 -6.34
N PHE A 47 -4.96 -6.20 -6.85
CA PHE A 47 -5.56 -6.12 -8.18
C PHE A 47 -4.55 -6.46 -9.30
N ILE A 48 -3.30 -6.00 -9.19
CA ILE A 48 -2.24 -6.39 -10.15
C ILE A 48 -2.03 -7.91 -10.14
N CYS A 49 -2.00 -8.54 -8.96
CA CYS A 49 -1.86 -10.00 -8.87
C CYS A 49 -3.07 -10.72 -9.50
N LEU A 50 -4.28 -10.21 -9.28
CA LEU A 50 -5.51 -10.72 -9.89
C LEU A 50 -5.50 -10.59 -11.42
N ASP A 51 -5.15 -9.43 -11.96
CA ASP A 51 -5.08 -9.23 -13.42
C ASP A 51 -4.07 -10.19 -14.06
N ARG A 52 -2.91 -10.40 -13.44
CA ARG A 52 -1.94 -11.39 -13.92
C ARG A 52 -2.44 -12.82 -13.83
N TYR A 53 -3.13 -13.18 -12.75
CA TYR A 53 -3.76 -14.48 -12.63
C TYR A 53 -4.79 -14.71 -13.75
N LEU A 54 -5.70 -13.75 -13.98
CA LEU A 54 -6.73 -13.85 -15.02
C LEU A 54 -6.12 -13.92 -16.42
N SER A 55 -5.09 -13.12 -16.69
CA SER A 55 -4.36 -13.12 -17.98
C SER A 55 -3.67 -14.46 -18.29
N LEU A 56 -3.33 -15.26 -17.27
CA LEU A 56 -2.68 -16.57 -17.44
C LEU A 56 -3.67 -17.73 -17.39
N SER A 57 -4.73 -17.61 -16.60
CA SER A 57 -5.79 -18.60 -16.50
C SER A 57 -6.64 -18.66 -17.76
N HIS A 58 -7.02 -17.50 -18.29
CA HIS A 58 -7.91 -17.41 -19.45
C HIS A 58 -7.16 -17.03 -20.72
N ARG A 59 -7.38 -17.80 -21.80
CA ARG A 59 -6.79 -17.55 -23.12
C ARG A 59 -7.35 -16.31 -23.82
N HIS A 60 -8.51 -15.82 -23.40
CA HIS A 60 -9.17 -14.64 -23.94
C HIS A 60 -9.04 -13.47 -22.96
N LYS A 61 -8.84 -12.26 -23.49
CA LYS A 61 -8.80 -11.02 -22.69
C LYS A 61 -10.09 -10.91 -21.89
N THR A 62 -9.99 -11.07 -20.58
CA THR A 62 -11.11 -10.85 -19.66
C THR A 62 -11.49 -9.38 -19.68
N TRP A 63 -12.77 -9.08 -19.44
CA TRP A 63 -13.27 -7.71 -19.34
C TRP A 63 -12.43 -6.86 -18.36
N PHE A 64 -11.97 -7.48 -17.26
CA PHE A 64 -11.08 -6.89 -16.26
C PHE A 64 -9.72 -6.41 -16.78
N SER A 65 -9.22 -6.93 -17.90
CA SER A 65 -7.89 -6.62 -18.43
C SER A 65 -7.92 -5.53 -19.52
N GLN A 66 -9.10 -4.97 -19.81
CA GLN A 66 -9.22 -3.84 -20.74
C GLN A 66 -8.85 -2.53 -20.03
N SER A 67 -8.03 -1.68 -20.66
CA SER A 67 -7.49 -0.45 -20.08
C SER A 67 -8.56 0.49 -19.50
N ARG A 68 -9.71 0.63 -20.18
CA ARG A 68 -10.84 1.44 -19.68
C ARG A 68 -11.42 0.89 -18.38
N ASN A 69 -11.56 -0.44 -18.28
CA ASN A 69 -12.13 -1.08 -17.10
C ASN A 69 -11.15 -1.10 -15.94
N VAL A 70 -9.85 -1.25 -16.22
CA VAL A 70 -8.78 -1.10 -15.22
C VAL A 70 -8.87 0.27 -14.53
N LEU A 71 -9.06 1.35 -15.31
CA LEU A 71 -9.21 2.69 -14.75
C LEU A 71 -10.47 2.82 -13.89
N ILE A 72 -11.60 2.26 -14.32
CA ILE A 72 -12.84 2.21 -13.52
C ILE A 72 -12.60 1.48 -12.19
N ILE A 73 -11.88 0.37 -12.21
CA ILE A 73 -11.58 -0.41 -10.99
C ILE A 73 -10.65 0.37 -10.05
N ILE A 74 -9.62 1.05 -10.58
CA ILE A 74 -8.73 1.90 -9.78
C ILE A 74 -9.53 3.01 -9.10
N ILE A 75 -10.39 3.70 -9.85
CA ILE A 75 -11.26 4.75 -9.31
C ILE A 75 -12.20 4.18 -8.24
N PHE A 76 -12.78 3.01 -8.50
CA PHE A 76 -13.64 2.32 -7.53
C PHE A 76 -12.92 2.00 -6.23
N ILE A 77 -11.70 1.43 -6.29
CA ILE A 77 -10.86 1.16 -5.11
C ILE A 77 -10.61 2.45 -4.32
N ILE A 78 -10.23 3.53 -5.01
CA ILE A 78 -10.00 4.84 -4.38
C ILE A 78 -11.26 5.35 -3.67
N ILE A 79 -12.43 5.28 -4.31
CA ILE A 79 -13.70 5.72 -3.73
C ILE A 79 -14.06 4.90 -2.50
N VAL A 80 -13.95 3.57 -2.57
CA VAL A 80 -14.25 2.67 -1.45
C VAL A 80 -13.38 3.00 -0.23
N PHE A 81 -12.06 3.13 -0.41
CA PHE A 81 -11.16 3.46 0.71
C PHE A 81 -11.31 4.91 1.16
N THR A 82 -11.71 5.83 0.30
CA THR A 82 -12.06 7.20 0.71
C THR A 82 -13.25 7.17 1.66
N ILE A 83 -14.32 6.43 1.32
CA ILE A 83 -15.51 6.30 2.17
C ILE A 83 -15.16 5.65 3.51
N ILE A 84 -14.41 4.55 3.50
CA ILE A 84 -13.98 3.84 4.72
C ILE A 84 -13.20 4.77 5.65
N ASN A 85 -12.26 5.55 5.11
CA ASN A 85 -11.41 6.45 5.90
C ASN A 85 -12.04 7.83 6.15
N PHE A 86 -13.22 8.14 5.58
CA PHE A 86 -13.84 9.46 5.70
C PHE A 86 -14.13 9.85 7.16
N HIS A 87 -14.37 8.87 8.03
CA HIS A 87 -14.61 9.10 9.45
C HIS A 87 -13.46 9.85 10.15
N PHE A 88 -12.22 9.79 9.65
CA PHE A 88 -11.10 10.60 10.15
C PHE A 88 -11.32 12.10 9.97
N PHE A 89 -11.93 12.53 8.86
CA PHE A 89 -12.24 13.96 8.67
C PHE A 89 -13.30 14.46 9.66
N LEU A 90 -14.22 13.60 10.06
CA LEU A 90 -15.29 13.96 10.99
C LEU A 90 -14.78 13.99 12.43
N PHE A 91 -14.13 12.90 12.88
CA PHE A 91 -13.93 12.63 14.30
C PHE A 91 -12.49 12.80 14.78
N ALA A 92 -11.48 12.80 13.90
CA ALA A 92 -10.10 12.90 14.33
C ALA A 92 -9.75 14.32 14.79
N CYS A 93 -8.91 14.39 15.81
CA CYS A 93 -8.30 15.59 16.36
C CYS A 93 -9.26 16.63 16.97
N TYR A 94 -8.91 17.17 18.14
CA TYR A 94 -9.66 18.25 18.79
C TYR A 94 -8.74 19.18 19.60
N TYR A 95 -9.20 20.40 19.89
CA TYR A 95 -8.49 21.32 20.78
C TYR A 95 -8.72 20.91 22.24
N ASN A 96 -7.63 20.69 22.98
CA ASN A 96 -7.68 20.59 24.44
C ASN A 96 -7.98 21.95 25.07
N GLU A 97 -8.37 21.95 26.34
CA GLU A 97 -8.63 23.18 27.12
C GLU A 97 -7.39 24.10 27.20
N ASN A 98 -6.20 23.52 27.09
CA ASN A 98 -4.91 24.23 27.07
C ASN A 98 -4.56 24.81 25.68
N GLY A 99 -5.45 24.72 24.68
CA GLY A 99 -5.21 25.19 23.32
C GLY A 99 -4.36 24.25 22.44
N THR A 100 -3.80 23.18 22.99
CA THR A 100 -3.02 22.18 22.24
C THR A 100 -3.93 21.25 21.45
N VAL A 101 -3.52 20.85 20.24
CA VAL A 101 -4.26 19.86 19.43
C VAL A 101 -3.96 18.45 19.94
N ASN A 102 -5.00 17.71 20.32
CA ASN A 102 -4.92 16.27 20.56
C ASN A 102 -5.24 15.54 19.26
N ILE A 103 -4.48 14.48 18.94
CA ILE A 103 -4.63 13.67 17.71
C ILE A 103 -5.75 12.62 17.86
N GLN A 104 -6.16 12.33 19.10
CA GLN A 104 -7.27 11.42 19.38
C GLN A 104 -8.65 12.05 19.09
N ALA A 105 -9.68 11.21 19.04
CA ALA A 105 -11.07 11.66 18.91
C ALA A 105 -11.70 11.91 20.29
N ARG A 106 -12.44 13.02 20.43
CA ARG A 106 -13.05 13.43 21.72
C ARG A 106 -14.25 12.59 22.13
N HIS A 107 -15.07 12.17 21.16
CA HIS A 107 -16.40 11.59 21.41
C HIS A 107 -16.52 10.12 21.00
N TYR A 108 -15.46 9.54 20.45
CA TYR A 108 -15.46 8.17 19.94
C TYR A 108 -14.07 7.55 20.15
N GLN A 109 -14.02 6.34 20.70
CA GLN A 109 -12.78 5.59 20.80
C GLN A 109 -12.44 4.98 19.43
N ILE A 110 -11.74 5.76 18.60
CA ILE A 110 -11.17 5.26 17.33
C ILE A 110 -10.17 4.14 17.63
N TYR A 111 -9.34 4.33 18.65
CA TYR A 111 -8.32 3.38 19.08
C TYR A 111 -8.79 2.64 20.34
N PRO A 112 -8.49 1.34 20.48
CA PRO A 112 -7.61 0.52 19.63
C PRO A 112 -8.32 -0.19 18.46
N LEU A 113 -9.65 -0.09 18.35
CA LEU A 113 -10.42 -0.86 17.37
C LEU A 113 -9.94 -0.62 15.92
N TRP A 114 -9.62 0.62 15.58
CA TRP A 114 -9.14 0.96 14.25
C TRP A 114 -7.77 0.35 13.92
N ASP A 115 -6.91 0.11 14.90
CA ASP A 115 -5.60 -0.52 14.65
C ASP A 115 -5.78 -1.97 14.16
N TYR A 116 -6.75 -2.70 14.72
CA TYR A 116 -7.12 -4.03 14.25
C TYR A 116 -7.70 -4.00 12.83
N ILE A 117 -8.61 -3.06 12.56
CA ILE A 117 -9.22 -2.89 11.24
C ILE A 117 -8.14 -2.56 10.20
N ASN A 118 -7.24 -1.63 10.54
CA ASN A 118 -6.15 -1.23 9.66
C ASN A 118 -5.18 -2.38 9.43
N LEU A 119 -4.79 -3.14 10.47
CA LEU A 119 -3.95 -4.32 10.32
C LEU A 119 -4.59 -5.33 9.33
N GLY A 120 -5.90 -5.56 9.47
CA GLY A 120 -6.66 -6.42 8.58
C GLY A 120 -6.71 -5.92 7.13
N LEU A 121 -7.14 -4.68 6.92
CA LEU A 121 -7.39 -4.10 5.59
C LEU A 121 -6.11 -3.72 4.84
N TYR A 122 -5.07 -3.28 5.53
CA TYR A 122 -3.82 -2.87 4.91
C TYR A 122 -2.87 -4.07 4.76
N ASN A 123 -2.74 -4.96 5.75
CA ASN A 123 -1.75 -6.03 5.70
C ASN A 123 -2.35 -7.41 5.44
N CYS A 124 -3.15 -7.93 6.38
CA CYS A 124 -3.51 -9.35 6.41
C CYS A 124 -4.35 -9.77 5.21
N ALA A 125 -5.44 -9.06 4.92
CA ALA A 125 -6.32 -9.38 3.79
C ALA A 125 -5.58 -9.21 2.46
N PRO A 126 -4.89 -8.08 2.17
CA PRO A 126 -4.11 -7.96 0.94
C PRO A 126 -3.06 -9.05 0.77
N PHE A 127 -2.34 -9.41 1.83
CA PHE A 127 -1.35 -10.48 1.78
C PHE A 127 -1.96 -11.84 1.42
N ILE A 128 -3.07 -12.22 2.06
CA ILE A 128 -3.77 -13.48 1.76
C ILE A 128 -4.19 -13.52 0.29
N PHE A 129 -4.83 -12.45 -0.21
CA PHE A 129 -5.24 -12.38 -1.62
C PHE A 129 -4.04 -12.42 -2.58
N MET A 130 -2.96 -11.68 -2.29
CA MET A 130 -1.74 -11.71 -3.10
C MET A 130 -1.14 -13.12 -3.16
N ILE A 131 -1.05 -13.85 -2.04
CA ILE A 131 -0.58 -15.23 -2.03
C ILE A 131 -1.47 -16.13 -2.87
N VAL A 132 -2.79 -16.06 -2.69
CA VAL A 132 -3.74 -16.91 -3.44
C VAL A 132 -3.58 -16.69 -4.94
N PHE A 133 -3.55 -15.43 -5.39
CA PHE A 133 -3.37 -15.12 -6.81
C PHE A 133 -1.98 -15.51 -7.33
N ASN A 134 -0.93 -15.30 -6.55
CA ASN A 134 0.43 -15.70 -6.94
C ASN A 134 0.59 -17.23 -7.03
N ILE A 135 -0.04 -18.00 -6.15
CA ILE A 135 -0.09 -19.48 -6.25
C ILE A 135 -0.78 -19.88 -7.55
N GLY A 136 -1.92 -19.26 -7.87
CA GLY A 136 -2.63 -19.49 -9.13
C GLY A 136 -1.80 -19.16 -10.37
N VAL A 137 -1.06 -18.05 -10.35
CA VAL A 137 -0.11 -17.65 -11.39
C VAL A 137 0.98 -18.71 -11.58
N ILE A 138 1.61 -19.18 -10.50
CA ILE A 138 2.67 -20.20 -10.55
C ILE A 138 2.11 -21.52 -11.09
N TYR A 139 0.94 -21.95 -10.61
CA TYR A 139 0.28 -23.17 -11.06
C TYR A 139 0.03 -23.15 -12.57
N HIS A 140 -0.58 -22.07 -13.09
CA HIS A 140 -0.83 -21.93 -14.52
C HIS A 140 0.45 -21.84 -15.34
N LEU A 141 1.50 -21.18 -14.84
CA LEU A 141 2.81 -21.14 -15.51
C LEU A 141 3.44 -22.52 -15.64
N ILE A 142 3.35 -23.37 -14.61
CA ILE A 142 3.86 -24.74 -14.63
C ILE A 142 3.03 -25.60 -15.60
N HIS A 143 1.71 -25.52 -15.53
CA HIS A 143 0.83 -26.27 -16.43
C HIS A 143 1.03 -25.87 -17.90
N LEU A 144 1.12 -24.57 -18.20
CA LEU A 144 1.43 -24.06 -19.53
C LEU A 144 2.82 -24.50 -20.01
N ARG A 145 3.79 -24.65 -19.09
CA ARG A 145 5.15 -25.14 -19.40
C ARG A 145 5.11 -26.57 -19.93
N GLN A 146 4.31 -27.44 -19.31
CA GLN A 146 4.18 -28.85 -19.67
C GLN A 146 3.47 -29.04 -21.03
N THR A 147 2.59 -28.12 -21.41
CA THR A 147 1.68 -28.28 -22.57
C THR A 147 2.13 -27.58 -23.86
N SER A 148 3.18 -26.76 -23.86
CA SER A 148 3.60 -26.05 -25.09
C SER A 148 5.12 -26.03 -25.38
N THR A 149 5.47 -26.00 -26.67
CA THR A 149 6.85 -25.93 -27.20
C THR A 149 7.35 -24.48 -27.36
N ILE A 150 6.56 -23.49 -26.95
CA ILE A 150 6.78 -22.07 -27.25
C ILE A 150 7.62 -21.42 -26.13
N ARG A 151 8.92 -21.31 -26.37
CA ARG A 151 9.93 -20.87 -25.37
C ARG A 151 10.03 -19.34 -25.19
N LYS A 152 9.66 -18.53 -26.19
CA LYS A 152 9.95 -17.08 -26.22
C LYS A 152 8.98 -16.19 -25.41
N SER A 153 7.66 -16.40 -25.46
CA SER A 153 6.71 -15.58 -24.65
C SER A 153 6.85 -15.84 -23.14
N ARG A 154 7.30 -17.04 -22.77
CA ARG A 154 7.39 -17.51 -21.37
C ARG A 154 8.42 -16.78 -20.51
N ILE A 155 9.51 -16.29 -21.09
CA ILE A 155 10.60 -15.66 -20.32
C ILE A 155 10.09 -14.35 -19.68
N GLN A 156 9.29 -13.57 -20.41
CA GLN A 156 8.71 -12.32 -19.92
C GLN A 156 7.66 -12.56 -18.82
N HIS A 157 6.75 -13.53 -18.99
CA HIS A 157 5.76 -13.87 -17.96
C HIS A 157 6.39 -14.42 -16.67
N ARG A 158 7.49 -15.18 -16.76
CA ARG A 158 8.21 -15.72 -15.60
C ARG A 158 8.88 -14.62 -14.78
N SER A 159 9.56 -13.67 -15.42
CA SER A 159 10.23 -12.55 -14.72
C SER A 159 9.22 -11.69 -13.95
N ILE A 160 8.09 -11.41 -14.57
CA ILE A 160 6.99 -10.65 -13.96
C ILE A 160 6.40 -11.39 -12.75
N SER A 161 6.15 -12.68 -12.88
CA SER A 161 5.54 -13.48 -11.81
C SER A 161 6.49 -13.67 -10.62
N LEU A 162 7.78 -13.87 -10.89
CA LEU A 162 8.80 -13.93 -9.84
C LEU A 162 8.92 -12.59 -9.08
N THR A 163 8.81 -11.47 -9.79
CA THR A 163 8.78 -10.14 -9.17
C THR A 163 7.55 -9.95 -8.26
N LEU A 164 6.37 -10.40 -8.69
CA LEU A 164 5.15 -10.30 -7.88
C LEU A 164 5.25 -11.10 -6.59
N VAL A 165 5.82 -12.30 -6.66
CA VAL A 165 6.07 -13.14 -5.48
C VAL A 165 7.05 -12.45 -4.53
N ILE A 166 8.19 -11.96 -5.04
CA ILE A 166 9.19 -11.23 -4.23
C ILE A 166 8.56 -10.00 -3.56
N THR A 167 7.83 -9.18 -4.32
CA THR A 167 7.20 -7.97 -3.78
C THR A 167 6.10 -8.29 -2.76
N THR A 168 5.43 -9.45 -2.87
CA THR A 168 4.44 -9.91 -1.87
C THR A 168 5.09 -10.31 -0.55
N PHE A 169 6.23 -11.00 -0.59
CA PHE A 169 6.97 -11.33 0.63
C PHE A 169 7.64 -10.11 1.26
N LEU A 170 8.20 -9.22 0.43
CA LEU A 170 8.73 -7.94 0.90
C LEU A 170 7.65 -7.09 1.55
N PHE A 171 6.43 -7.07 0.99
CA PHE A 171 5.29 -6.43 1.62
C PHE A 171 5.10 -6.94 3.05
N LEU A 172 4.90 -8.25 3.21
CA LEU A 172 4.67 -8.87 4.52
C LEU A 172 5.77 -8.51 5.54
N ILE A 173 7.02 -8.78 5.16
CA ILE A 173 8.17 -8.68 6.07
C ILE A 173 8.42 -7.23 6.46
N MET A 174 8.20 -6.29 5.55
CA MET A 174 8.55 -4.89 5.79
C MET A 174 7.38 -4.06 6.33
N THR A 175 6.12 -4.48 6.17
CA THR A 175 4.95 -3.69 6.62
C THR A 175 4.28 -4.21 7.90
N ILE A 176 4.23 -5.53 8.12
CA ILE A 176 3.56 -6.10 9.30
C ILE A 176 4.26 -5.76 10.61
N PRO A 177 5.60 -5.95 10.77
CA PRO A 177 6.26 -5.68 12.04
C PRO A 177 6.06 -4.22 12.49
N ALA A 178 6.15 -3.27 11.56
CA ALA A 178 5.90 -1.86 11.84
C ALA A 178 4.46 -1.63 12.29
N THR A 179 3.48 -2.10 11.52
CA THR A 179 2.06 -1.86 11.87
C THR A 179 1.64 -2.52 13.18
N VAL A 180 2.19 -3.68 13.52
CA VAL A 180 1.96 -4.33 14.82
C VAL A 180 2.63 -3.54 15.95
N CYS A 181 3.88 -3.13 15.79
CA CYS A 181 4.59 -2.37 16.82
C CYS A 181 3.91 -1.03 17.11
N PHE A 182 3.53 -0.29 16.08
CA PHE A 182 2.85 1.00 16.24
C PHE A 182 1.39 0.88 16.68
N GLY A 183 0.67 -0.16 16.26
CA GLY A 183 -0.74 -0.34 16.63
C GLY A 183 -0.94 -0.88 18.05
N PHE A 184 -0.05 -1.77 18.52
CA PHE A 184 -0.29 -2.51 19.76
C PHE A 184 0.78 -2.30 20.83
N PHE A 185 2.00 -1.95 20.43
CA PHE A 185 3.14 -1.88 21.34
C PHE A 185 3.74 -0.48 21.45
N PHE A 186 3.09 0.55 20.94
CA PHE A 186 3.64 1.92 20.90
C PHE A 186 4.05 2.46 22.28
N SER A 187 3.29 2.14 23.33
CA SER A 187 3.58 2.59 24.70
C SER A 187 4.62 1.74 25.45
N THR A 188 4.92 0.54 24.96
CA THR A 188 5.79 -0.44 25.62
C THR A 188 7.10 -0.69 24.87
N ALA A 189 7.11 -0.47 23.56
CA ALA A 189 8.27 -0.70 22.72
C ALA A 189 9.30 0.42 22.90
N ASP A 190 10.57 0.03 22.85
CA ASP A 190 11.68 0.97 22.85
C ASP A 190 11.65 1.86 21.61
N SER A 191 12.07 3.11 21.75
CA SER A 191 12.06 4.09 20.66
C SER A 191 12.91 3.60 19.48
N PHE A 192 14.05 2.98 19.75
CA PHE A 192 14.91 2.38 18.73
C PHE A 192 14.16 1.32 17.89
N VAL A 193 13.39 0.45 18.53
CA VAL A 193 12.62 -0.61 17.85
C VAL A 193 11.54 -0.01 16.96
N LEU A 194 10.83 1.01 17.44
CA LEU A 194 9.84 1.73 16.66
C LEU A 194 10.47 2.39 15.42
N HIS A 195 11.60 3.09 15.60
CA HIS A 195 12.31 3.74 14.49
C HIS A 195 12.88 2.75 13.47
N LEU A 196 13.38 1.60 13.93
CA LEU A 196 13.90 0.56 13.05
C LEU A 196 12.79 0.02 12.14
N PHE A 197 11.66 -0.38 12.72
CA PHE A 197 10.56 -0.93 11.92
C PHE A 197 9.91 0.13 11.03
N ASP A 198 9.82 1.38 11.47
CA ASP A 198 9.33 2.46 10.60
C ASP A 198 10.27 2.69 9.41
N SER A 199 11.58 2.67 9.63
CA SER A 199 12.58 2.79 8.57
C SER A 199 12.49 1.65 7.56
N ILE A 200 12.24 0.42 8.02
CA ILE A 200 12.02 -0.75 7.17
C ILE A 200 10.75 -0.57 6.32
N LEU A 201 9.65 -0.13 6.94
CA LEU A 201 8.39 0.17 6.26
C LEU A 201 8.58 1.21 5.15
N TYR A 202 9.27 2.32 5.43
CA TYR A 202 9.52 3.35 4.42
C TYR A 202 10.44 2.90 3.31
N THR A 203 11.49 2.14 3.67
CA THR A 203 12.41 1.57 2.68
C THR A 203 11.63 0.75 1.67
N TYR A 204 10.66 -0.05 2.11
CA TYR A 204 9.78 -0.78 1.21
C TYR A 204 8.97 0.13 0.28
N HIS A 205 8.35 1.18 0.82
CA HIS A 205 7.56 2.12 0.02
C HIS A 205 8.42 2.86 -1.01
N ILE A 206 9.62 3.31 -0.64
CA ILE A 206 10.57 3.97 -1.52
C ILE A 206 11.06 3.01 -2.62
N LEU A 207 11.47 1.80 -2.25
CA LEU A 207 12.01 0.81 -3.20
C LEU A 207 10.95 0.24 -4.13
N SER A 208 9.66 0.33 -3.77
CA SER A 208 8.58 -0.22 -4.61
C SER A 208 8.61 0.34 -6.04
N PHE A 209 8.77 1.65 -6.22
CA PHE A 209 8.80 2.28 -7.54
C PHE A 209 10.01 1.85 -8.39
N PRO A 210 11.26 1.94 -7.91
CA PRO A 210 12.43 1.41 -8.63
C PRO A 210 12.31 -0.07 -8.97
N ILE A 211 11.78 -0.90 -8.04
CA ILE A 211 11.56 -2.32 -8.30
C ILE A 211 10.65 -2.48 -9.51
N TYR A 212 9.49 -1.82 -9.54
CA TYR A 212 8.57 -1.88 -10.68
C TYR A 212 9.21 -1.38 -11.98
N LEU A 213 9.99 -0.29 -11.93
CA LEU A 213 10.68 0.27 -13.09
C LEU A 213 11.73 -0.69 -13.70
N ILE A 214 12.46 -1.41 -12.87
CA ILE A 214 13.50 -2.35 -13.30
C ILE A 214 12.89 -3.65 -13.83
N THR A 215 11.82 -4.13 -13.19
CA THR A 215 11.28 -5.48 -13.42
C THR A 215 10.15 -5.55 -14.44
N PHE A 216 9.34 -4.50 -14.57
CA PHE A 216 8.21 -4.45 -15.51
C PHE A 216 8.56 -3.62 -16.74
N LYS A 217 8.78 -4.31 -17.87
CA LYS A 217 9.11 -3.66 -19.14
C LYS A 217 7.98 -2.74 -19.61
N GLU A 218 6.73 -3.17 -19.44
CA GLU A 218 5.54 -2.40 -19.83
C GLU A 218 5.42 -1.13 -18.99
N PHE A 219 5.59 -1.24 -17.66
CA PHE A 219 5.59 -0.07 -16.77
C PHE A 219 6.67 0.94 -17.17
N ARG A 220 7.88 0.45 -17.45
CA ARG A 220 8.98 1.29 -17.92
C ARG A 220 8.67 1.98 -19.26
N GLN A 221 8.00 1.30 -20.19
CA GLN A 221 7.60 1.89 -21.47
C GLN A 221 6.58 3.02 -21.26
N GLU A 222 5.55 2.81 -20.43
CA GLU A 222 4.56 3.83 -20.10
C GLU A 222 5.19 5.04 -19.39
N VAL A 223 6.10 4.82 -18.45
CA VAL A 223 6.86 5.90 -17.79
C VAL A 223 7.67 6.70 -18.80
N PHE A 224 8.34 6.05 -19.75
CA PHE A 224 9.07 6.76 -20.79
C PHE A 224 8.16 7.52 -21.74
N LEU A 225 6.97 7.01 -22.08
CA LEU A 225 5.99 7.72 -22.90
C LEU A 225 5.43 8.98 -22.19
N LEU A 226 5.32 8.96 -20.87
CA LEU A 226 4.94 10.13 -20.07
C LEU A 226 6.02 11.21 -20.05
N ILE A 227 7.29 10.82 -20.01
CA ILE A 227 8.44 11.75 -19.91
C ILE A 227 8.88 12.27 -21.28
N ILE A 228 8.88 11.39 -22.27
CA ILE A 228 9.21 11.70 -23.66
C ILE A 228 7.92 11.52 -24.46
N PRO A 229 7.04 12.53 -24.48
CA PRO A 229 5.89 12.49 -25.37
C PRO A 229 6.44 12.47 -26.80
N CYS A 230 6.41 11.29 -27.44
CA CYS A 230 6.65 11.19 -28.86
C CYS A 230 5.62 12.08 -29.57
N LYS A 231 6.11 13.13 -30.23
CA LYS A 231 5.37 13.83 -31.29
C LYS A 231 5.09 12.89 -32.46
#